data_AF-A0A353KSK1-F1
#
_entry.id   AF-A0A353KSK1-F1
#
_cell.length_a   1.000
_cell.length_b   1.000
_cell.length_c   1.000
_cell.angle_alpha   90.00
_cell.angle_beta   90.00
_cell.angle_gamma   90.00
#
_symmetry.space_group_name_H-M   'P 1'
#
loop_
_entity.id
_entity.type
_entity.pdbx_description
1 polymer ?
#
loop_
_entity_poly.entity_id
_entity_poly.type
_entity_poly.pdbx_seq_one_letter_code
_entity_poly.pdbx_strand_id
1 'polypeptide(L)'
;MKKTIVKTAIITFLILFVVSALVTVSVGAIRPALLGKFCSDLGIKNAAAFLYERQYDRTGDISDLKILVNASVAAGSEEKVAKYSYSLVADENLKFRETVKDGSEYRYYSFIAVESNYNVSAYGKSVDIAENYGYEKTTY
;
A
#
# COMPACT_ATOMS: atom_id res chain seq x y z
N MET A 1 23.25 38.26 -26.41
CA MET A 1 22.61 38.43 -25.08
C MET A 1 21.39 37.52 -24.89
N LYS A 2 20.36 37.53 -25.77
CA LYS A 2 19.20 36.60 -25.66
C LYS A 2 19.58 35.11 -25.53
N LYS A 3 20.56 34.63 -26.31
CA LYS A 3 21.07 33.24 -26.24
C LYS A 3 21.71 32.90 -24.87
N THR A 4 22.32 33.86 -24.19
CA THR A 4 22.97 33.64 -22.89
C THR A 4 21.92 33.52 -21.79
N ILE A 5 20.91 34.40 -21.79
CA ILE A 5 19.80 34.36 -20.82
C ILE A 5 19.04 33.04 -20.91
N VAL A 6 18.74 32.58 -22.13
CA VAL A 6 18.04 31.31 -22.35
C VAL A 6 18.88 30.12 -21.85
N LYS A 7 20.19 30.10 -22.12
CA LYS A 7 21.08 29.03 -21.61
C LYS A 7 21.12 29.01 -20.09
N THR A 8 21.27 30.16 -19.45
CA THR A 8 21.28 30.25 -17.99
C THR A 8 19.95 29.79 -17.40
N ALA A 9 18.81 30.21 -17.96
CA ALA A 9 17.49 29.79 -17.50
C ALA A 9 17.29 28.26 -17.59
N ILE A 10 17.72 27.65 -18.69
CA ILE A 10 17.66 26.18 -18.88
C ILE A 10 18.53 25.47 -17.85
N ILE A 11 19.77 25.94 -17.64
CA ILE A 11 20.70 25.35 -16.66
C ILE A 11 20.11 25.45 -15.25
N THR A 12 19.60 26.61 -14.86
CA THR A 12 18.98 26.82 -13.54
C THR A 12 17.77 25.91 -13.36
N PHE A 13 16.91 25.77 -14.37
CA PHE A 13 15.77 24.86 -14.32
C PHE A 13 16.20 23.40 -14.16
N LEU A 14 17.22 22.96 -14.91
CA LEU A 14 17.80 21.62 -14.79
C LEU A 14 18.35 21.35 -13.39
N ILE A 15 19.09 22.31 -12.81
CA ILE A 15 19.64 22.17 -11.45
C ILE A 15 18.50 22.04 -10.44
N LEU A 16 17.49 22.91 -10.52
CA LEU A 16 16.32 22.85 -9.63
C LEU A 16 15.57 21.52 -9.76
N PHE A 17 15.42 21.02 -10.98
CA PHE A 17 14.81 19.71 -11.23
C PHE A 17 15.62 18.58 -10.59
N VAL A 18 16.93 18.56 -10.77
CA VAL A 18 17.82 17.56 -10.18
C VAL A 18 17.78 17.61 -8.65
N VAL A 19 17.83 18.80 -8.06
CA VAL A 19 17.73 18.98 -6.60
C VAL A 19 16.37 18.48 -6.08
N SER A 20 15.28 18.81 -6.76
CA SER A 20 13.94 18.34 -6.41
C SER A 20 13.82 16.81 -6.48
N ALA A 21 14.40 16.20 -7.51
CA ALA A 21 14.46 14.74 -7.64
C ALA A 21 15.25 14.10 -6.49
N LEU A 22 16.41 14.67 -6.13
CA LEU A 22 17.23 14.19 -5.02
C LEU A 22 16.49 14.28 -3.68
N VAL A 23 15.80 15.38 -3.41
CA VAL A 23 14.97 15.54 -2.21
C VAL A 23 13.88 14.48 -2.17
N THR A 24 13.18 14.27 -3.28
CA THR A 24 12.10 13.27 -3.37
C THR A 24 12.64 11.86 -3.11
N VAL A 25 13.75 11.47 -3.74
CA VAL A 25 14.39 10.16 -3.49
C VAL A 25 14.79 10.01 -2.03
N SER A 26 15.37 11.06 -1.43
CA SER A 26 15.82 11.06 -0.04
C SER A 26 14.65 10.89 0.94
N VAL A 27 13.56 11.65 0.75
CA VAL A 27 12.35 11.52 1.57
C VAL A 27 11.70 10.15 1.39
N GLY A 28 11.68 9.60 0.18
CA GLY A 28 11.14 8.27 -0.08
C GLY A 28 11.91 7.14 0.59
N ALA A 29 13.23 7.30 0.77
CA ALA A 29 14.04 6.34 1.52
C ALA A 29 13.80 6.44 3.03
N ILE A 30 13.64 7.65 3.57
CA ILE A 30 13.57 7.90 5.04
C ILE A 30 12.14 7.82 5.57
N ARG A 31 11.15 8.31 4.81
CA ARG A 31 9.73 8.40 5.19
C ARG A 31 8.82 8.01 4.00
N PRO A 32 8.81 6.72 3.59
CA PRO A 32 8.01 6.27 2.45
C PRO A 32 6.53 6.64 2.58
N ALA A 33 5.93 6.53 3.77
CA ALA A 33 4.52 6.87 4.01
C ALA A 33 4.15 8.32 3.64
N LEU A 34 5.07 9.27 3.85
CA LEU A 34 4.80 10.68 3.55
C LEU A 34 4.67 10.91 2.04
N LEU A 35 5.56 10.31 1.25
CA LEU A 35 5.43 10.34 -0.21
C LEU A 35 4.28 9.48 -0.70
N GLY A 36 3.99 8.35 -0.04
CA GLY A 36 2.85 7.50 -0.37
C GLY A 36 1.54 8.28 -0.29
N LYS A 37 1.37 9.09 0.76
CA LYS A 37 0.23 9.99 0.92
C LYS A 37 0.19 11.04 -0.17
N PHE A 38 1.32 11.71 -0.43
CA PHE A 38 1.41 12.71 -1.49
C PHE A 38 1.04 12.14 -2.88
N CYS A 39 1.55 10.95 -3.22
CA CYS A 39 1.18 10.26 -4.46
C CYS A 39 -0.31 9.89 -4.49
N SER A 40 -0.87 9.44 -3.37
CA SER A 40 -2.30 9.13 -3.25
C SER A 40 -3.17 10.36 -3.47
N ASP A 41 -2.81 11.49 -2.85
CA ASP A 41 -3.53 12.77 -2.95
C ASP A 41 -3.50 13.32 -4.39
N LEU A 42 -2.41 13.05 -5.13
CA LEU A 42 -2.28 13.39 -6.55
C LEU A 42 -2.93 12.35 -7.50
N GLY A 43 -3.51 11.27 -6.98
CA GLY A 43 -4.11 10.21 -7.79
C GLY A 43 -3.10 9.26 -8.46
N ILE A 44 -1.83 9.30 -8.08
CA ILE A 44 -0.77 8.42 -8.59
C ILE A 44 -0.76 7.12 -7.77
N LYS A 45 -1.81 6.32 -7.96
CA LYS A 45 -2.15 5.19 -7.08
C LYS A 45 -1.09 4.09 -7.03
N ASN A 46 -0.50 3.73 -8.17
CA ASN A 46 0.55 2.71 -8.24
C ASN A 46 1.81 3.09 -7.45
N ALA A 47 2.23 4.36 -7.54
CA ALA A 47 3.37 4.87 -6.79
C ALA A 47 3.06 4.93 -5.28
N ALA A 48 1.83 5.33 -4.93
CA ALA A 48 1.38 5.31 -3.54
C ALA A 48 1.46 3.89 -2.94
N ALA A 49 0.91 2.89 -3.63
CA ALA A 49 0.95 1.49 -3.19
C ALA A 49 2.40 0.99 -3.02
N PHE A 50 3.30 1.31 -3.94
CA PHE A 50 4.73 0.96 -3.82
C PHE A 50 5.41 1.61 -2.60
N LEU A 51 5.11 2.88 -2.33
CA LEU A 51 5.71 3.60 -1.20
C LEU A 51 5.16 3.09 0.15
N TYR A 52 3.88 2.73 0.22
CA TYR A 52 3.32 2.08 1.40
C TYR A 52 3.82 0.65 1.60
N GLU A 53 4.13 -0.07 0.52
CA GLU A 53 4.80 -1.38 0.60
C GLU A 53 6.16 -1.24 1.25
N ARG A 54 6.97 -0.28 0.79
CA ARG A 54 8.27 0.01 1.38
C ARG A 54 8.17 0.50 2.84
N GLN A 55 7.10 1.20 3.19
CA GLN A 55 6.83 1.57 4.58
C GLN A 55 6.59 0.33 5.44
N TYR A 56 5.69 -0.55 5.01
CA TYR A 56 5.36 -1.78 5.71
C TYR A 56 6.57 -2.72 5.83
N ASP A 57 7.34 -2.90 4.76
CA ASP A 57 8.57 -3.72 4.79
C ASP A 57 9.57 -3.23 5.84
N ARG A 58 9.53 -1.94 6.19
CA ARG A 58 10.41 -1.34 7.20
C ARG A 58 9.86 -1.46 8.62
N THR A 59 8.55 -1.30 8.81
CA THR A 59 7.94 -1.24 10.14
C THR A 59 7.38 -2.58 10.61
N GLY A 60 6.83 -3.37 9.70
CA GLY A 60 6.00 -4.53 10.03
C GLY A 60 4.68 -4.17 10.73
N ASP A 61 4.34 -2.88 10.80
CA ASP A 61 3.19 -2.42 11.58
C ASP A 61 1.87 -2.75 10.85
N ILE A 62 0.91 -3.28 11.62
CA ILE A 62 -0.44 -3.61 11.14
C ILE A 62 -1.12 -2.39 10.52
N SER A 63 -0.95 -1.22 11.13
CA SER A 63 -1.49 0.04 10.62
C SER A 63 -0.95 0.37 9.23
N ASP A 64 0.34 0.15 9.00
CA ASP A 64 0.97 0.37 7.70
C ASP A 64 0.51 -0.69 6.68
N LEU A 65 0.32 -1.93 7.10
CA LEU A 65 -0.23 -3.00 6.26
C LEU A 65 -1.66 -2.68 5.79
N LYS A 66 -2.52 -2.16 6.67
CA LYS A 66 -3.88 -1.72 6.31
C LYS A 66 -3.84 -0.63 5.25
N ILE A 67 -2.97 0.38 5.42
CA ILE A 67 -2.81 1.46 4.46
C ILE A 67 -2.33 0.91 3.11
N LEU A 68 -1.38 -0.03 3.11
CA LEU A 68 -0.89 -0.70 1.91
C LEU A 68 -2.01 -1.47 1.18
N VAL A 69 -2.82 -2.26 1.90
CA VAL A 69 -3.94 -2.99 1.29
C VAL A 69 -4.90 -2.03 0.61
N ASN A 70 -5.32 -0.96 1.29
CA ASN A 70 -6.24 0.04 0.73
C ASN A 70 -5.63 0.76 -0.49
N ALA A 71 -4.35 1.12 -0.43
CA ALA A 71 -3.65 1.73 -1.55
C ALA A 71 -3.54 0.77 -2.75
N SER A 72 -3.33 -0.51 -2.50
CA SER A 72 -3.25 -1.55 -3.54
C SER A 72 -4.61 -1.80 -4.20
N VAL A 73 -5.70 -1.78 -3.42
CA VAL A 73 -7.09 -1.83 -3.93
C VAL A 73 -7.36 -0.62 -4.81
N ALA A 74 -7.03 0.59 -4.33
CA ALA A 74 -7.22 1.82 -5.10
C ALA A 74 -6.43 1.79 -6.43
N ALA A 75 -5.24 1.21 -6.41
CA ALA A 75 -4.36 1.03 -7.57
C ALA A 75 -4.83 -0.08 -8.54
N GLY A 76 -5.77 -0.94 -8.14
CA GLY A 76 -6.21 -2.10 -8.92
C GLY A 76 -5.15 -3.19 -9.04
N SER A 77 -4.22 -3.27 -8.08
CA SER A 77 -3.14 -4.27 -8.10
C SER A 77 -3.57 -5.56 -7.42
N GLU A 78 -4.27 -6.42 -8.13
CA GLU A 78 -4.86 -7.66 -7.58
C GLU A 78 -3.82 -8.55 -6.87
N GLU A 79 -2.63 -8.71 -7.42
CA GLU A 79 -1.54 -9.48 -6.80
C GLU A 79 -1.13 -8.93 -5.43
N LYS A 80 -0.97 -7.60 -5.32
CA LYS A 80 -0.61 -6.96 -4.05
C LYS A 80 -1.76 -7.04 -3.05
N VAL A 81 -2.98 -6.83 -3.52
CA VAL A 81 -4.17 -6.99 -2.67
C VAL A 81 -4.20 -8.41 -2.13
N ALA A 82 -4.09 -9.44 -2.98
CA ALA A 82 -4.10 -10.85 -2.58
C ALA A 82 -3.01 -11.18 -1.56
N LYS A 83 -1.77 -10.73 -1.80
CA LYS A 83 -0.63 -10.97 -0.90
C LYS A 83 -0.82 -10.32 0.47
N TYR A 84 -1.08 -9.01 0.49
CA TYR A 84 -1.05 -8.23 1.72
C TYR A 84 -2.34 -8.35 2.53
N SER A 85 -3.49 -8.53 1.88
CA SER A 85 -4.74 -8.81 2.60
C SER A 85 -4.73 -10.19 3.24
N TYR A 86 -4.18 -11.23 2.58
CA TYR A 86 -3.95 -12.54 3.20
C TYR A 86 -3.06 -12.41 4.43
N SER A 87 -1.93 -11.71 4.30
CA SER A 87 -1.01 -11.47 5.42
C SER A 87 -1.70 -10.76 6.58
N LEU A 88 -2.56 -9.78 6.30
CA LEU A 88 -3.28 -9.03 7.32
C LEU A 88 -4.28 -9.90 8.11
N VAL A 89 -4.96 -10.84 7.46
CA VAL A 89 -6.03 -11.63 8.10
C VAL A 89 -5.57 -12.98 8.65
N ALA A 90 -4.58 -13.61 8.01
CA ALA A 90 -4.14 -14.96 8.34
C ALA A 90 -2.84 -15.02 9.16
N ASP A 91 -2.08 -13.92 9.26
CA ASP A 91 -0.88 -13.92 10.12
C ASP A 91 -1.26 -13.80 11.60
N GLU A 92 -1.12 -14.91 12.32
CA GLU A 92 -1.40 -14.99 13.75
C GLU A 92 -0.52 -14.06 14.59
N ASN A 93 0.68 -13.69 14.12
CA ASN A 93 1.56 -12.77 14.85
C ASN A 93 1.02 -11.34 14.85
N LEU A 94 0.29 -10.97 13.80
CA LEU A 94 -0.33 -9.66 13.71
C LEU A 94 -1.57 -9.55 14.61
N LYS A 95 -2.19 -10.68 15.00
CA LYS A 95 -3.39 -10.70 15.86
C LYS A 95 -4.46 -9.70 15.42
N PHE A 96 -4.59 -9.47 14.10
CA PHE A 96 -5.38 -8.37 13.56
C PHE A 96 -6.83 -8.40 14.06
N ARG A 97 -7.40 -9.60 14.17
CA ARG A 97 -8.73 -9.84 14.72
C ARG A 97 -8.92 -9.30 16.14
N GLU A 98 -7.90 -9.35 16.99
CA GLU A 98 -7.93 -8.83 18.37
C GLU A 98 -7.76 -7.30 18.42
N THR A 99 -7.15 -6.71 17.39
CA THR A 99 -6.89 -5.26 17.32
C THR A 99 -8.10 -4.47 16.83
N VAL A 100 -9.04 -5.10 16.14
CA VAL A 100 -10.26 -4.45 15.66
C VAL A 100 -11.30 -4.38 16.77
N LYS A 101 -11.90 -3.19 16.97
CA LYS A 101 -12.95 -2.99 17.99
C LYS A 101 -14.30 -3.57 17.58
N ASP A 102 -14.54 -3.62 16.26
CA ASP A 102 -15.75 -4.16 15.64
C ASP A 102 -15.32 -5.16 14.57
N GLY A 103 -16.02 -6.30 14.53
CA GLY A 103 -15.76 -7.37 13.56
C GLY A 103 -16.03 -6.96 12.11
N SER A 104 -16.68 -5.81 11.87
CA SER A 104 -16.92 -5.26 10.53
C SER A 104 -15.62 -5.00 9.76
N GLU A 105 -14.59 -4.44 10.40
CA GLU A 105 -13.32 -4.15 9.74
C GLU A 105 -12.59 -5.44 9.37
N TYR A 106 -12.52 -6.39 10.29
CA TYR A 106 -11.93 -7.70 10.03
C TYR A 106 -12.66 -8.45 8.91
N ARG A 107 -13.99 -8.39 8.91
CA ARG A 107 -14.84 -8.97 7.87
C ARG A 107 -14.59 -8.34 6.49
N TYR A 108 -14.42 -7.01 6.43
CA TYR A 108 -14.08 -6.29 5.20
C TYR A 108 -12.76 -6.76 4.60
N TYR A 109 -11.69 -6.82 5.39
CA TYR A 109 -10.39 -7.29 4.88
C TYR A 109 -10.39 -8.77 4.55
N SER A 110 -11.15 -9.59 5.29
CA SER A 110 -11.31 -11.02 4.98
C SER A 110 -12.03 -11.21 3.64
N PHE A 111 -13.07 -10.43 3.37
CA PHE A 111 -13.75 -10.44 2.07
C PHE A 111 -12.79 -10.08 0.93
N ILE A 112 -12.07 -8.96 1.07
CA ILE A 112 -11.06 -8.54 0.08
C ILE A 112 -10.02 -9.63 -0.14
N ALA A 113 -9.56 -10.29 0.93
CA ALA A 113 -8.57 -11.33 0.84
C ALA A 113 -9.07 -12.57 0.11
N VAL A 114 -10.31 -13.00 0.37
CA VAL A 114 -10.96 -14.11 -0.35
C VAL A 114 -11.07 -13.79 -1.84
N GLU A 115 -11.65 -12.62 -2.18
CA GLU A 115 -11.91 -12.21 -3.56
C GLU A 115 -10.62 -12.04 -4.35
N SER A 116 -9.66 -11.28 -3.82
CA SER A 116 -8.39 -11.04 -4.52
C SER A 116 -7.57 -12.31 -4.70
N ASN A 117 -7.53 -13.22 -3.71
CA ASN A 117 -6.85 -14.51 -3.87
C ASN A 117 -7.57 -15.41 -4.88
N TYR A 118 -8.90 -15.33 -5.00
CA TYR A 118 -9.64 -16.03 -6.04
C TYR A 118 -9.30 -15.49 -7.45
N ASN A 119 -9.26 -14.17 -7.61
CA ASN A 119 -8.98 -13.51 -8.89
C ASN A 119 -7.58 -13.84 -9.43
N VAL A 120 -6.60 -13.99 -8.55
CA VAL A 120 -5.22 -14.39 -8.93
C VAL A 120 -5.02 -15.91 -8.95
N SER A 121 -6.10 -16.70 -8.94
CA SER A 121 -6.09 -18.17 -8.96
C SER A 121 -5.38 -18.83 -7.77
N ALA A 122 -5.21 -18.12 -6.66
CA ALA A 122 -4.69 -18.64 -5.40
C ALA A 122 -5.81 -19.28 -4.54
N TYR A 123 -6.55 -20.23 -5.13
CA TYR A 123 -7.76 -20.80 -4.55
C TYR A 123 -7.58 -21.40 -3.15
N GLY A 124 -6.44 -22.06 -2.89
CA GLY A 124 -6.16 -22.62 -1.56
C GLY A 124 -6.12 -21.57 -0.45
N LYS A 125 -5.56 -20.39 -0.73
CA LYS A 125 -5.55 -19.26 0.21
C LYS A 125 -6.93 -18.64 0.37
N SER A 126 -7.69 -18.55 -0.73
CA SER A 126 -9.07 -18.06 -0.70
C SER A 126 -9.97 -18.94 0.18
N VAL A 127 -9.87 -20.27 0.04
CA VAL A 127 -10.60 -21.24 0.88
C VAL A 127 -10.14 -21.19 2.33
N ASP A 128 -8.83 -21.16 2.58
CA ASP A 128 -8.27 -21.04 3.94
C ASP A 128 -8.84 -19.82 4.68
N ILE A 129 -8.85 -18.66 4.02
CA ILE A 129 -9.48 -17.46 4.58
C ILE A 129 -10.97 -17.70 4.82
N ALA A 130 -11.71 -18.23 3.85
CA ALA A 130 -13.16 -18.41 3.98
C ALA A 130 -13.55 -19.34 5.14
N GLU A 131 -12.80 -20.44 5.35
CA GLU A 131 -13.10 -21.46 6.36
C GLU A 131 -12.61 -21.08 7.76
N ASN A 132 -11.39 -20.54 7.85
CA ASN A 132 -10.74 -20.32 9.15
C ASN A 132 -10.90 -18.88 9.64
N TYR A 133 -11.09 -17.95 8.72
CA TYR A 133 -11.05 -16.51 8.99
C TYR A 133 -12.29 -15.77 8.43
N GLY A 134 -13.20 -16.48 7.75
CA GLY A 134 -14.34 -15.95 7.00
C GLY A 134 -15.69 -15.99 7.72
N TYR A 135 -16.73 -15.66 6.96
CA TYR A 135 -17.96 -14.95 7.36
C TYR A 135 -18.92 -15.57 8.42
N GLU A 136 -18.63 -16.73 9.02
CA GLU A 136 -19.61 -17.47 9.87
C GLU A 136 -19.13 -17.93 11.26
N LYS A 137 -17.99 -17.45 11.77
CA LYS A 137 -17.65 -17.61 13.22
C LYS A 137 -17.99 -16.40 14.09
N THR A 138 -18.94 -15.57 13.66
CA THR A 138 -19.47 -14.42 14.46
C THR A 138 -20.86 -14.68 15.04
N THR A 139 -21.21 -15.93 15.31
CA THR A 139 -22.44 -16.27 16.02
C THR A 139 -22.10 -17.08 17.27
N TYR A 140 -21.63 -16.39 18.32
CA TYR A 140 -21.83 -16.77 19.73
C TYR A 140 -21.72 -15.51 20.59
#